data_AF-A0A847ANE0-F1
#
_entry.id   AF-A0A847ANE0-F1
#
_cell.length_a   1.000
_cell.length_b   1.000
_cell.length_c   1.000
_cell.angle_alpha   90.00
_cell.angle_beta   90.00
_cell.angle_gamma   90.00
#
_symmetry.space_group_name_H-M   'P 1'
#
loop_
_entity.id
_entity.type
_entity.pdbx_description
1 polymer ?
#
loop_
_entity_poly.entity_id
_entity_poly.type
_entity_poly.pdbx_seq_one_letter_code
_entity_poly.pdbx_strand_id
1 'polypeptide(L)'
;GLGIEFVFAQIRGHEINEGFLVSGMLIPLIMPVETPLWMIALATAFAVIFGKEVFGGTGMNVWNPALVARAFLFFAYPVQMSGDSVWIALEKSDRVIDSFTGATPLAEAATGNLNFSPLEAFFGFIPGSIGETSTLAILLGAAILIITGIGSWKIMLSTVAGGVVMGIILNIFAGSNIFMALPFWHHLIIGGFAFGAVFMATDPVSAAQTEKGKWIYGFLTGILAILIRVLNPAYPEGMMLAILLMNTFAPTIDYYVIQSHIKYRMKRVSQF
;
A
#
# COMPACT_ATOMS: atom_id res chain seq x y z
N GLY A 1 -3.85 2.06 -19.91
CA GLY A 1 -3.44 0.80 -19.31
C GLY A 1 -3.30 -0.27 -20.37
N LEU A 2 -4.33 -1.11 -20.53
CA LEU A 2 -4.35 -2.25 -21.47
C LEU A 2 -3.90 -1.91 -22.89
N GLY A 3 -4.35 -0.78 -23.45
CA GLY A 3 -3.92 -0.37 -24.80
C GLY A 3 -2.40 -0.21 -24.95
N ILE A 4 -1.70 0.20 -23.89
CA ILE A 4 -0.23 0.33 -23.91
C ILE A 4 0.41 -1.06 -23.81
N GLU A 5 -0.11 -1.94 -22.97
CA GLU A 5 0.37 -3.32 -22.87
C GLU A 5 0.19 -4.07 -24.20
N PHE A 6 -0.93 -3.88 -24.89
CA PHE A 6 -1.15 -4.46 -26.22
C PHE A 6 -0.08 -4.02 -27.23
N VAL A 7 0.26 -2.73 -27.23
CA VAL A 7 1.31 -2.19 -28.11
C VAL A 7 2.67 -2.83 -27.79
N PHE A 8 3.04 -2.92 -26.51
CA PHE A 8 4.31 -3.53 -26.10
C PHE A 8 4.36 -5.03 -26.37
N ALA A 9 3.27 -5.75 -26.12
CA ALA A 9 3.16 -7.18 -26.42
C ALA A 9 3.32 -7.46 -27.93
N GLN A 10 2.72 -6.62 -28.78
CA GLN A 10 2.86 -6.74 -30.23
C GLN A 10 4.28 -6.41 -30.71
N ILE A 11 4.96 -5.42 -30.11
CA ILE A 11 6.35 -5.09 -30.43
C ILE A 11 7.31 -6.23 -30.04
N ARG A 12 7.06 -6.89 -28.91
CA ARG A 12 7.92 -7.96 -28.39
C ARG A 12 7.53 -9.38 -28.84
N GLY A 13 6.39 -9.53 -29.52
CA GLY A 13 5.93 -10.81 -30.06
C GLY A 13 5.56 -11.86 -29.00
N HIS A 14 5.12 -11.43 -27.81
CA HIS A 14 4.64 -12.35 -26.76
C HIS A 14 3.13 -12.21 -26.53
N GLU A 15 2.54 -13.20 -25.87
CA GLU A 15 1.13 -13.19 -25.51
C GLU A 15 0.82 -12.12 -24.46
N ILE A 16 -0.44 -11.66 -24.49
CA ILE A 16 -0.98 -10.68 -23.55
C ILE A 16 -1.31 -11.42 -22.26
N ASN A 17 -0.90 -10.85 -21.13
CA ASN A 17 -1.14 -11.47 -19.83
C ASN A 17 -2.25 -10.70 -19.06
N GLU A 18 -3.08 -11.42 -18.31
CA GLU A 18 -4.21 -10.86 -17.54
C GLU A 18 -3.77 -10.02 -16.34
N GLY A 19 -2.49 -10.08 -15.95
CA GLY A 19 -1.98 -9.44 -14.74
C GLY A 19 -2.27 -7.93 -14.62
N PHE A 20 -2.43 -7.21 -15.73
CA PHE A 20 -2.80 -5.79 -15.66
C PHE A 20 -4.26 -5.54 -15.31
N LEU A 21 -5.16 -6.51 -15.48
CA LEU A 21 -6.56 -6.33 -15.06
C LEU A 21 -6.63 -6.01 -13.56
N VAL A 22 -5.83 -6.72 -12.76
CA VAL A 22 -5.74 -6.47 -11.32
C VAL A 22 -5.15 -5.08 -11.03
N SER A 23 -4.01 -4.74 -11.60
CA SER A 23 -3.41 -3.40 -11.40
C SER A 23 -4.33 -2.27 -11.89
N GLY A 24 -5.01 -2.46 -13.01
CA GLY A 24 -5.95 -1.51 -13.58
C GLY A 24 -7.19 -1.28 -12.73
N MET A 25 -7.63 -2.30 -11.98
CA MET A 25 -8.70 -2.16 -10.98
C MET A 25 -8.21 -1.53 -9.67
N LEU A 26 -6.96 -1.81 -9.27
CA LEU A 26 -6.39 -1.25 -8.03
C LEU A 26 -6.03 0.23 -8.15
N ILE A 27 -5.54 0.70 -9.31
CA ILE A 27 -5.16 2.11 -9.53
C ILE A 27 -6.29 3.10 -9.15
N PRO A 28 -7.54 2.99 -9.65
CA PRO A 28 -8.58 3.94 -9.27
C PRO A 28 -8.97 3.85 -7.79
N LEU A 29 -8.83 2.67 -7.16
CA LEU A 29 -9.20 2.48 -5.74
C LEU A 29 -8.25 3.18 -4.76
N ILE A 30 -7.01 3.43 -5.18
CA ILE A 30 -5.96 4.08 -4.39
C ILE A 30 -5.76 5.56 -4.76
N MET A 31 -6.68 6.14 -5.51
CA MET A 31 -6.63 7.55 -5.87
C MET A 31 -7.75 8.31 -5.17
N PRO A 32 -7.55 9.61 -4.89
CA PRO A 32 -8.63 10.49 -4.47
C PRO A 32 -9.74 10.58 -5.51
N VAL A 33 -10.99 10.77 -5.05
CA VAL A 33 -12.20 10.78 -5.88
C VAL A 33 -12.20 11.93 -6.89
N GLU A 34 -11.67 13.09 -6.51
CA GLU A 34 -11.65 14.29 -7.36
C GLU A 34 -10.49 14.32 -8.37
N THR A 35 -9.66 13.28 -8.45
CA THR A 35 -8.52 13.28 -9.37
C THR A 35 -8.97 13.32 -10.84
N PRO A 36 -8.48 14.28 -11.65
CA PRO A 36 -8.85 14.36 -13.06
C PRO A 36 -8.48 13.09 -13.84
N LEU A 37 -9.39 12.62 -14.69
CA LEU A 37 -9.20 11.36 -15.44
C LEU A 37 -7.94 11.35 -16.31
N TRP A 38 -7.52 12.50 -16.84
CA TRP A 38 -6.30 12.61 -17.64
C TRP A 38 -5.02 12.38 -16.82
N MET A 39 -5.02 12.78 -15.53
CA MET A 39 -3.90 12.51 -14.63
C MET A 39 -3.79 11.03 -14.32
N ILE A 40 -4.93 10.37 -14.06
CA ILE A 40 -4.99 8.91 -13.87
C ILE A 40 -4.49 8.20 -15.13
N ALA A 41 -4.88 8.68 -16.32
CA ALA A 41 -4.41 8.11 -17.58
C ALA A 41 -2.89 8.25 -17.76
N LEU A 42 -2.31 9.41 -17.47
CA LEU A 42 -0.86 9.63 -17.50
C LEU A 42 -0.12 8.77 -16.47
N ALA A 43 -0.61 8.70 -15.24
CA ALA A 43 -0.04 7.89 -14.18
C ALA A 43 -0.06 6.40 -14.51
N THR A 44 -1.17 5.94 -15.07
CA THR A 44 -1.32 4.56 -15.54
C THR A 44 -0.35 4.30 -16.70
N ALA A 45 -0.19 5.24 -17.62
CA ALA A 45 0.77 5.10 -18.72
C ALA A 45 2.21 5.01 -18.19
N PHE A 46 2.58 5.91 -17.28
CA PHE A 46 3.89 5.90 -16.63
C PHE A 46 4.15 4.57 -15.91
N ALA A 47 3.20 4.10 -15.10
CA ALA A 47 3.33 2.86 -14.36
C ALA A 47 3.44 1.62 -15.25
N VAL A 48 2.68 1.55 -16.35
CA VAL A 48 2.78 0.43 -17.30
C VAL A 48 4.14 0.46 -17.98
N ILE A 49 4.55 1.60 -18.53
CA ILE A 49 5.80 1.70 -19.30
C ILE A 49 7.00 1.46 -18.37
N PHE A 50 7.14 2.25 -17.31
CA PHE A 50 8.33 2.24 -16.46
C PHE A 50 8.26 1.24 -15.32
N GLY A 51 7.07 0.99 -14.75
CA GLY A 51 6.91 0.07 -13.63
C GLY A 51 6.79 -1.40 -14.03
N LYS A 52 6.39 -1.69 -15.27
CA LYS A 52 6.10 -3.06 -15.74
C LYS A 52 6.85 -3.44 -17.03
N GLU A 53 6.62 -2.74 -18.13
CA GLU A 53 7.09 -3.16 -19.46
C GLU A 53 8.61 -3.04 -19.63
N VAL A 54 9.25 -2.02 -19.05
CA VAL A 54 10.72 -1.88 -19.05
C VAL A 54 11.41 -3.10 -18.43
N PHE A 55 10.78 -3.77 -17.47
CA PHE A 55 11.35 -4.92 -16.76
C PHE A 55 11.07 -6.27 -17.42
N GLY A 56 10.29 -6.32 -18.51
CA GLY A 56 9.94 -7.58 -19.16
C GLY A 56 8.45 -7.91 -19.16
N GLY A 57 7.60 -7.06 -18.58
CA GLY A 57 6.15 -7.29 -18.52
C GLY A 57 5.73 -8.12 -17.31
N THR A 58 4.56 -8.73 -17.40
CA THR A 58 3.93 -9.45 -16.27
C THR A 58 4.81 -10.57 -15.73
N GLY A 59 5.05 -10.57 -14.41
CA GLY A 59 5.88 -11.56 -13.74
C GLY A 59 7.34 -11.15 -13.51
N MET A 60 7.78 -10.05 -14.13
CA MET A 60 9.15 -9.51 -13.98
C MET A 60 9.19 -8.16 -13.26
N ASN A 61 8.06 -7.71 -12.72
CA ASN A 61 7.93 -6.39 -12.10
C ASN A 61 8.68 -6.34 -10.77
N VAL A 62 9.61 -5.40 -10.65
CA VAL A 62 10.30 -5.15 -9.38
C VAL A 62 9.37 -4.49 -8.37
N TRP A 63 8.50 -3.58 -8.83
CA TRP A 63 7.54 -2.86 -7.99
C TRP A 63 6.11 -3.16 -8.41
N ASN A 64 5.20 -3.08 -7.43
CA ASN A 64 3.76 -3.11 -7.68
C ASN A 64 3.36 -1.93 -8.62
N PRO A 65 2.86 -2.19 -9.84
CA PRO A 65 2.60 -1.13 -10.81
C PRO A 65 1.51 -0.14 -10.37
N ALA A 66 0.51 -0.58 -9.60
CA ALA A 66 -0.53 0.31 -9.10
C ALA A 66 0.06 1.34 -8.12
N LEU A 67 0.95 0.90 -7.23
CA LEU A 67 1.67 1.81 -6.32
C LEU A 67 2.63 2.74 -7.06
N VAL A 68 3.24 2.29 -8.16
CA VAL A 68 4.06 3.18 -9.02
C VAL A 68 3.20 4.28 -9.63
N ALA A 69 1.98 3.97 -10.08
CA ALA A 69 1.05 4.98 -10.59
C ALA A 69 0.69 6.01 -9.50
N ARG A 70 0.39 5.54 -8.28
CA ARG A 70 0.12 6.42 -7.13
C ARG A 70 1.34 7.26 -6.78
N ALA A 71 2.53 6.67 -6.71
CA ALA A 71 3.76 7.39 -6.40
C ALA A 71 4.07 8.48 -7.44
N PHE A 72 3.84 8.19 -8.73
CA PHE A 72 3.99 9.19 -9.78
C PHE A 72 3.10 10.41 -9.55
N LEU A 73 1.79 10.21 -9.32
CA LEU A 73 0.90 11.34 -9.03
C LEU A 73 1.24 12.03 -7.72
N PHE A 74 1.60 11.26 -6.70
CA PHE A 74 1.96 11.78 -5.39
C PHE A 74 3.12 12.78 -5.45
N PHE A 75 4.16 12.47 -6.23
CA PHE A 75 5.32 13.35 -6.38
C PHE A 75 5.18 14.40 -7.48
N ALA A 76 4.50 14.09 -8.58
CA ALA A 76 4.36 15.01 -9.71
C ALA A 76 3.23 16.04 -9.53
N TYR A 77 2.15 15.65 -8.83
CA TYR A 77 0.94 16.46 -8.65
C TYR A 77 0.47 16.44 -7.17
N PRO A 78 1.30 16.90 -6.22
CA PRO A 78 0.99 16.82 -4.80
C PRO A 78 -0.27 17.60 -4.42
N VAL A 79 -0.55 18.72 -5.10
CA VAL A 79 -1.74 19.57 -4.82
C VAL A 79 -3.05 18.84 -5.08
N GLN A 80 -3.09 17.95 -6.07
CA GLN A 80 -4.27 17.16 -6.43
C GLN A 80 -4.32 15.81 -5.70
N MET A 81 -3.25 15.47 -4.96
CA MET A 81 -3.14 14.24 -4.17
C MET A 81 -3.19 14.51 -2.66
N SER A 82 -3.03 15.77 -2.25
CA SER A 82 -2.94 16.20 -0.86
C SER A 82 -3.86 17.39 -0.62
N GLY A 83 -4.56 17.40 0.50
CA GLY A 83 -5.51 18.44 0.90
C GLY A 83 -6.82 17.86 1.40
N ASP A 84 -7.59 18.64 2.15
CA ASP A 84 -8.80 18.19 2.84
C ASP A 84 -10.02 18.09 1.90
N SER A 85 -10.04 18.82 0.79
CA SER A 85 -11.20 18.79 -0.12
C SER A 85 -11.19 17.63 -1.11
N VAL A 86 -10.04 17.01 -1.35
CA VAL A 86 -9.83 16.06 -2.47
C VAL A 86 -10.50 14.70 -2.22
N TRP A 87 -10.86 14.41 -0.97
CA TRP A 87 -11.35 13.11 -0.52
C TRP A 87 -12.87 13.00 -0.45
N ILE A 88 -13.59 14.09 -0.69
CA ILE A 88 -15.07 14.12 -0.68
C ILE A 88 -15.57 14.77 -1.96
N ALA A 89 -16.38 14.02 -2.71
CA ALA A 89 -17.14 14.56 -3.83
C ALA A 89 -18.38 15.33 -3.33
N LEU A 90 -18.19 16.59 -2.91
CA LEU A 90 -19.31 17.50 -2.65
C LEU A 90 -19.65 18.28 -3.92
N GLU A 91 -20.91 18.22 -4.36
CA GLU A 91 -21.41 19.07 -5.44
C GLU A 91 -21.27 20.55 -5.06
N LYS A 92 -20.89 21.41 -6.03
CA LYS A 92 -20.65 22.86 -5.82
C LYS A 92 -21.84 23.61 -5.17
N SER A 93 -23.05 23.06 -5.20
CA SER A 93 -24.27 23.60 -4.58
C SER A 93 -24.43 23.28 -3.09
N ASP A 94 -23.80 22.22 -2.58
CA ASP A 94 -23.92 21.79 -1.17
C ASP A 94 -22.79 22.33 -0.27
N ARG A 95 -21.87 23.11 -0.84
CA ARG A 95 -20.82 23.84 -0.09
C ARG A 95 -21.35 25.01 0.75
N VAL A 96 -22.68 25.23 0.79
CA VAL A 96 -23.32 26.32 1.56
C VAL A 96 -23.29 26.06 3.07
N ILE A 97 -23.10 24.80 3.50
CA ILE A 97 -22.77 24.48 4.89
C ILE A 97 -21.24 24.35 5.00
N ASP A 98 -20.57 25.50 5.08
CA ASP A 98 -19.11 25.74 5.14
C ASP A 98 -18.44 25.21 6.44
N SER A 99 -18.93 24.08 6.97
CA SER A 99 -18.48 23.53 8.25
C SER A 99 -18.08 22.05 8.19
N PHE A 100 -18.18 21.41 7.01
CA PHE A 100 -17.68 20.06 6.80
C PHE A 100 -16.31 20.09 6.12
N THR A 101 -15.25 20.07 6.92
CA THR A 101 -13.88 19.90 6.43
C THR A 101 -13.70 18.44 6.00
N GLY A 102 -13.40 18.17 4.73
CA GLY A 102 -13.18 16.81 4.23
C GLY A 102 -11.85 16.17 4.65
N ALA A 103 -11.26 16.68 5.74
CA ALA A 103 -9.97 16.24 6.24
C ALA A 103 -10.03 14.75 6.55
N THR A 104 -9.07 14.00 6.00
CA THR A 104 -8.98 12.57 6.33
C THR A 104 -8.71 12.40 7.83
N PRO A 105 -9.22 11.35 8.49
CA PRO A 105 -8.97 11.14 9.92
C PRO A 105 -7.47 11.04 10.24
N LEU A 106 -6.65 10.71 9.25
CA LEU A 106 -5.19 10.67 9.35
C LEU A 106 -4.55 12.07 9.37
N ALA A 107 -5.07 13.00 8.57
CA ALA A 107 -4.66 14.40 8.58
C ALA A 107 -5.14 15.14 9.85
N GLU A 108 -6.35 14.87 10.31
CA GLU A 108 -6.87 15.41 11.57
C GLU A 108 -6.09 14.88 12.78
N ALA A 109 -5.79 13.58 12.78
CA ALA A 109 -5.00 13.00 13.86
C ALA A 109 -3.57 13.57 13.87
N ALA A 110 -2.98 13.90 12.71
CA ALA A 110 -1.67 14.54 12.62
C ALA A 110 -1.66 15.98 13.20
N THR A 111 -2.80 16.67 13.15
CA THR A 111 -2.99 18.00 13.75
C THR A 111 -3.46 17.95 15.20
N GLY A 112 -3.73 16.76 15.73
CA GLY A 112 -4.09 16.52 17.13
C GLY A 112 -5.59 16.51 17.43
N ASN A 113 -6.44 16.57 16.40
CA ASN A 113 -7.88 16.43 16.53
C ASN A 113 -8.27 14.95 16.40
N LEU A 114 -8.73 14.35 17.50
CA LEU A 114 -9.12 12.93 17.58
C LEU A 114 -10.65 12.73 17.58
N ASN A 115 -11.39 13.61 16.92
CA ASN A 115 -12.86 13.57 16.89
C ASN A 115 -13.39 12.62 15.81
N PHE A 116 -12.84 11.40 15.71
CA PHE A 116 -13.38 10.37 14.83
C PHE A 116 -13.88 9.17 15.65
N SER A 117 -15.07 8.66 15.30
CA SER A 117 -15.60 7.44 15.90
C SER A 117 -14.88 6.23 15.30
N PRO A 118 -14.25 5.34 16.11
CA PRO A 118 -13.59 4.14 15.61
C PRO A 118 -14.54 3.20 14.86
N LEU A 119 -15.83 3.20 15.22
CA LEU A 119 -16.85 2.41 14.52
C LEU A 119 -17.14 2.97 13.13
N GLU A 120 -17.24 4.29 12.98
CA GLU A 120 -17.43 4.93 11.67
C GLU A 120 -16.23 4.69 10.76
N ALA A 121 -15.01 4.76 11.32
CA ALA A 121 -13.78 4.42 10.60
C ALA A 121 -13.73 2.93 10.19
N PHE A 122 -14.25 2.02 11.03
CA PHE A 122 -14.27 0.60 10.71
C PHE A 122 -15.28 0.25 9.59
N PHE A 123 -16.46 0.87 9.61
CA PHE A 123 -17.48 0.68 8.57
C PHE A 123 -17.17 1.47 7.28
N GLY A 124 -16.37 2.52 7.37
CA GLY A 124 -15.91 3.32 6.23
C GLY A 124 -16.74 4.55 5.93
N PHE A 125 -17.41 5.11 6.95
CA PHE A 125 -18.09 6.39 6.86
C PHE A 125 -17.13 7.59 7.06
N ILE A 126 -15.86 7.40 6.72
CA ILE A 126 -14.80 8.41 6.85
C ILE A 126 -14.28 8.84 5.47
N PRO A 127 -13.84 10.09 5.32
CA PRO A 127 -13.21 10.55 4.08
C PRO A 127 -11.84 9.89 3.87
N GLY A 128 -11.58 9.43 2.63
CA GLY A 128 -10.35 8.75 2.24
C GLY A 128 -10.39 8.24 0.79
N SER A 129 -9.34 7.52 0.35
CA SER A 129 -9.32 6.90 -0.99
C SER A 129 -10.44 5.86 -1.12
N ILE A 130 -10.99 5.69 -2.32
CA ILE A 130 -12.20 4.87 -2.58
C ILE A 130 -12.10 3.45 -1.99
N GLY A 131 -10.94 2.81 -2.08
CA GLY A 131 -10.72 1.45 -1.58
C GLY A 131 -10.31 1.36 -0.10
N GLU A 132 -9.96 2.47 0.54
CA GLU A 132 -9.30 2.47 1.86
C GLU A 132 -10.24 2.77 3.02
N THR A 133 -11.43 3.32 2.73
CA THR A 133 -12.37 3.79 3.75
C THR A 133 -12.90 2.66 4.63
N SER A 134 -13.30 1.53 4.05
CA SER A 134 -13.96 0.44 4.79
C SER A 134 -13.02 -0.71 5.15
N THR A 135 -12.56 -0.72 6.40
CA THR A 135 -11.74 -1.83 6.94
C THR A 135 -12.51 -3.16 6.91
N LEU A 136 -13.82 -3.15 7.17
CA LEU A 136 -14.64 -4.36 7.12
C LEU A 136 -14.63 -4.99 5.71
N ALA A 137 -14.86 -4.20 4.67
CA ALA A 137 -14.85 -4.69 3.30
C ALA A 137 -13.47 -5.24 2.90
N ILE A 138 -12.40 -4.60 3.36
CA ILE A 138 -11.02 -5.06 3.16
C ILE A 138 -10.78 -6.42 3.84
N LEU A 139 -11.28 -6.61 5.07
CA LEU A 139 -11.16 -7.89 5.78
C LEU A 139 -11.93 -9.02 5.10
N LEU A 140 -13.11 -8.73 4.55
CA LEU A 140 -13.84 -9.70 3.72
C LEU A 140 -13.04 -10.06 2.47
N GLY A 141 -12.46 -9.07 1.79
CA GLY A 141 -11.55 -9.31 0.67
C GLY A 141 -10.33 -10.15 1.07
N ALA A 142 -9.75 -9.88 2.24
CA ALA A 142 -8.63 -10.65 2.79
C ALA A 142 -9.01 -12.13 3.00
N ALA A 143 -10.18 -12.39 3.59
CA ALA A 143 -10.69 -13.74 3.79
C ALA A 143 -10.84 -14.47 2.44
N ILE A 144 -11.42 -13.81 1.43
CA ILE A 144 -11.55 -14.39 0.09
C ILE A 144 -10.17 -14.71 -0.52
N LEU A 145 -9.21 -13.79 -0.45
CA LEU A 145 -7.86 -13.99 -1.00
C LEU A 145 -7.08 -15.11 -0.30
N ILE A 146 -7.28 -15.29 1.01
CA ILE A 146 -6.67 -16.38 1.77
C ILE A 146 -7.32 -17.72 1.43
N ILE A 147 -8.67 -17.78 1.36
CA ILE A 147 -9.42 -19.00 1.04
C ILE A 147 -9.11 -19.47 -0.37
N THR A 148 -9.01 -18.55 -1.33
CA THR A 148 -8.67 -18.86 -2.72
C THR A 148 -7.19 -19.20 -2.91
N GLY A 149 -6.35 -18.98 -1.91
CA GLY A 149 -4.91 -19.29 -1.95
C GLY A 149 -4.07 -18.34 -2.81
N ILE A 150 -4.66 -17.24 -3.30
CA ILE A 150 -3.96 -16.24 -4.13
C ILE A 150 -3.10 -15.34 -3.24
N GLY A 151 -3.64 -14.92 -2.09
CA GLY A 151 -2.96 -14.03 -1.15
C GLY A 151 -2.17 -14.78 -0.08
N SER A 152 -0.93 -14.35 0.18
CA SER A 152 -0.15 -14.93 1.28
C SER A 152 -0.58 -14.39 2.64
N TRP A 153 -1.29 -15.21 3.42
CA TRP A 153 -1.65 -14.88 4.80
C TRP A 153 -0.44 -14.55 5.69
N LYS A 154 0.74 -15.09 5.36
CA LYS A 154 2.00 -14.84 6.07
C LYS A 154 2.44 -13.39 5.94
N ILE A 155 2.37 -12.82 4.73
CA ILE A 155 2.70 -11.42 4.48
C ILE A 155 1.68 -10.50 5.14
N MET A 156 0.39 -10.83 5.04
CA MET A 156 -0.68 -10.04 5.68
C MET A 156 -0.46 -9.97 7.20
N LEU A 157 -0.29 -11.13 7.84
CA LEU A 157 -0.13 -11.22 9.28
C LEU A 157 1.19 -10.60 9.75
N SER A 158 2.30 -10.80 9.02
CA SER A 158 3.58 -10.20 9.38
C SER A 158 3.55 -8.67 9.25
N THR A 159 2.86 -8.14 8.23
CA THR A 159 2.67 -6.69 8.05
C THR A 159 1.87 -6.08 9.20
N VAL A 160 0.76 -6.70 9.60
CA VAL A 160 -0.01 -6.26 10.77
C VAL A 160 0.83 -6.35 12.04
N ALA A 161 1.57 -7.44 12.25
CA ALA A 161 2.44 -7.60 13.42
C ALA A 161 3.55 -6.52 13.46
N GLY A 162 4.17 -6.21 12.32
CA GLY A 162 5.18 -5.14 12.23
C GLY A 162 4.61 -3.76 12.54
N GLY A 163 3.41 -3.47 12.03
CA GLY A 163 2.69 -2.23 12.34
C GLY A 163 2.32 -2.11 13.82
N VAL A 164 1.81 -3.18 14.44
CA VAL A 164 1.50 -3.23 15.88
C VAL A 164 2.75 -3.01 16.72
N VAL A 165 3.85 -3.71 16.41
CA VAL A 165 5.10 -3.58 17.15
C VAL A 165 5.62 -2.15 17.10
N MET A 166 5.69 -1.55 15.90
CA MET A 166 6.15 -0.16 15.77
C MET A 166 5.17 0.83 16.42
N GLY A 167 3.86 0.60 16.29
CA GLY A 167 2.84 1.42 16.95
C GLY A 167 2.95 1.40 18.48
N ILE A 168 3.23 0.24 19.09
CA ILE A 168 3.47 0.12 20.53
C ILE A 168 4.76 0.83 20.93
N ILE A 169 5.85 0.65 20.18
CA ILE A 169 7.12 1.33 20.45
C ILE A 169 6.90 2.86 20.43
N LEU A 170 6.25 3.39 19.42
CA LEU A 170 6.00 4.83 19.30
C LEU A 170 5.08 5.36 20.42
N ASN A 171 4.07 4.58 20.84
CA ASN A 171 3.24 4.93 21.99
C ASN A 171 4.04 5.04 23.28
N ILE A 172 5.00 4.14 23.51
CA ILE A 172 5.87 4.18 24.70
C ILE A 172 6.78 5.41 24.65
N PHE A 173 7.29 5.77 23.47
CA PHE A 173 8.19 6.92 23.28
C PHE A 173 7.48 8.21 22.88
N ALA A 174 6.15 8.29 23.04
CA ALA A 174 5.35 9.37 22.48
C ALA A 174 5.71 10.76 23.01
N GLY A 175 6.11 10.87 24.28
CA GLY A 175 6.46 12.14 24.90
C GLY A 175 5.34 13.18 24.72
N SER A 176 5.64 14.27 24.01
CA SER A 176 4.70 15.35 23.67
C SER A 176 4.15 15.30 22.23
N ASN A 177 4.50 14.29 21.43
CA ASN A 177 4.00 14.15 20.07
C ASN A 177 2.63 13.50 20.05
N ILE A 178 1.60 14.30 19.73
CA ILE A 178 0.19 13.89 19.73
C ILE A 178 -0.05 12.71 18.77
N PHE A 179 0.65 12.70 17.63
CA PHE A 179 0.52 11.64 16.63
C PHE A 179 1.21 10.32 17.02
N MET A 180 2.22 10.37 17.91
CA MET A 180 2.84 9.17 18.49
C MET A 180 1.99 8.60 19.64
N ALA A 181 1.20 9.44 20.30
CA ALA A 181 0.30 9.05 21.39
C ALA A 181 -1.01 8.39 20.90
N LEU A 182 -1.19 8.28 19.58
CA LEU A 182 -2.32 7.57 18.99
C LEU A 182 -2.28 6.08 19.35
N PRO A 183 -3.39 5.51 19.83
CA PRO A 183 -3.46 4.08 20.11
C PRO A 183 -3.03 3.25 18.90
N PHE A 184 -2.17 2.25 19.11
CA PHE A 184 -1.56 1.49 18.03
C PHE A 184 -2.58 0.86 17.06
N TRP A 185 -3.77 0.50 17.55
CA TRP A 185 -4.83 -0.10 16.75
C TRP A 185 -5.52 0.91 15.81
N HIS A 186 -5.54 2.21 16.15
CA HIS A 186 -6.08 3.24 15.25
C HIS A 186 -5.26 3.34 13.97
N HIS A 187 -3.94 3.14 14.03
CA HIS A 187 -3.11 3.12 12.83
C HIS A 187 -3.42 1.94 11.88
N LEU A 188 -4.03 0.87 12.37
CA LEU A 188 -4.39 -0.28 11.53
C LEU A 188 -5.71 -0.06 10.79
N ILE A 189 -6.63 0.68 11.40
CA ILE A 189 -7.99 0.91 10.92
C ILE A 189 -8.06 2.14 10.00
N ILE A 190 -7.17 3.11 10.19
CA ILE A 190 -7.24 4.40 9.48
C ILE A 190 -6.27 4.44 8.29
N GLY A 191 -6.79 4.94 7.17
CA GLY A 191 -6.06 5.17 5.92
C GLY A 191 -5.67 3.88 5.19
N GLY A 192 -4.75 3.98 4.23
CA GLY A 192 -4.37 2.88 3.35
C GLY A 192 -3.59 1.71 3.97
N PHE A 193 -3.47 1.60 5.32
CA PHE A 193 -2.70 0.51 5.94
C PHE A 193 -3.34 -0.86 5.69
N ALA A 194 -4.62 -1.03 6.05
CA ALA A 194 -5.33 -2.30 5.87
C ALA A 194 -5.41 -2.69 4.38
N PHE A 195 -5.76 -1.72 3.53
CA PHE A 195 -5.86 -1.93 2.09
C PHE A 195 -4.52 -2.35 1.49
N GLY A 196 -3.45 -1.61 1.80
CA GLY A 196 -2.10 -1.91 1.35
C GLY A 196 -1.62 -3.28 1.85
N ALA A 197 -1.90 -3.64 3.11
CA ALA A 197 -1.47 -4.92 3.68
C ALA A 197 -2.14 -6.12 2.99
N VAL A 198 -3.41 -5.98 2.58
CA VAL A 198 -4.20 -7.09 2.02
C VAL A 198 -4.07 -7.19 0.51
N PHE A 199 -4.12 -6.08 -0.23
CA PHE A 199 -4.23 -6.09 -1.70
C PHE A 199 -2.94 -5.74 -2.44
N MET A 200 -1.93 -5.17 -1.75
CA MET A 200 -0.75 -4.62 -2.41
C MET A 200 0.56 -5.22 -1.92
N ALA A 201 0.72 -5.39 -0.61
CA ALA A 201 1.88 -6.04 -0.02
C ALA A 201 1.95 -7.52 -0.40
N THR A 202 0.80 -8.13 -0.69
CA THR A 202 0.62 -9.55 -1.04
C THR A 202 0.74 -9.83 -2.54
N ASP A 203 1.15 -8.83 -3.34
CA ASP A 203 1.37 -8.99 -4.77
C ASP A 203 2.38 -10.12 -5.04
N PRO A 204 1.97 -11.22 -5.70
CA PRO A 204 2.80 -12.40 -5.86
C PRO A 204 4.02 -12.18 -6.74
N VAL A 205 4.11 -11.08 -7.49
CA VAL A 205 5.26 -10.80 -8.37
C VAL A 205 6.34 -10.01 -7.64
N SER A 206 5.98 -8.92 -6.97
CA SER A 206 6.96 -8.01 -6.36
C SER A 206 7.35 -8.37 -4.92
N ALA A 207 6.54 -9.17 -4.23
CA ALA A 207 6.81 -9.58 -2.86
C ALA A 207 7.88 -10.70 -2.77
N ALA A 208 8.41 -10.90 -1.55
CA ALA A 208 9.35 -11.97 -1.27
C ALA A 208 8.72 -13.36 -1.48
N GLN A 209 9.44 -14.25 -2.17
CA GLN A 209 8.97 -15.56 -2.58
C GLN A 209 9.27 -16.65 -1.54
N THR A 210 10.37 -16.51 -0.79
CA THR A 210 10.78 -17.55 0.16
C THR A 210 9.89 -17.56 1.41
N GLU A 211 9.72 -18.74 1.99
CA GLU A 211 8.88 -18.94 3.18
C GLU A 211 9.27 -18.05 4.37
N LYS A 212 10.57 -17.97 4.69
CA LYS A 212 11.07 -17.05 5.73
C LYS A 212 11.10 -15.60 5.25
N GLY A 213 11.35 -15.37 3.96
CA GLY A 213 11.36 -14.04 3.36
C GLY A 213 10.01 -13.34 3.49
N LYS A 214 8.89 -14.06 3.30
CA LYS A 214 7.52 -13.53 3.48
C LYS A 214 7.27 -12.94 4.87
N TRP A 215 7.79 -13.59 5.91
CA TRP A 215 7.69 -13.08 7.28
C TRP A 215 8.52 -11.82 7.49
N ILE A 216 9.77 -11.82 7.04
CA ILE A 216 10.69 -10.68 7.19
C ILE A 216 10.20 -9.48 6.38
N TYR A 217 9.85 -9.72 5.12
CA TYR A 217 9.35 -8.72 4.18
C TYR A 217 8.13 -8.00 4.75
N GLY A 218 7.06 -8.71 5.10
CA GLY A 218 5.86 -8.06 5.60
C GLY A 218 6.09 -7.38 6.95
N PHE A 219 6.84 -7.99 7.87
CA PHE A 219 7.16 -7.36 9.16
C PHE A 219 7.89 -6.03 9.00
N LEU A 220 8.89 -5.96 8.12
CA LEU A 220 9.59 -4.71 7.81
C LEU A 220 8.70 -3.70 7.10
N THR A 221 7.84 -4.14 6.18
CA THR A 221 6.83 -3.26 5.53
C THR A 221 5.93 -2.59 6.56
N GLY A 222 5.39 -3.36 7.52
CA GLY A 222 4.53 -2.85 8.58
C GLY A 222 5.23 -1.85 9.48
N ILE A 223 6.48 -2.16 9.88
CA ILE A 223 7.32 -1.25 10.66
C ILE A 223 7.54 0.07 9.92
N LEU A 224 7.96 0.00 8.66
CA LEU A 224 8.26 1.18 7.86
C LEU A 224 7.00 2.01 7.58
N ALA A 225 5.85 1.37 7.37
CA ALA A 225 4.60 2.06 7.12
C ALA A 225 4.20 2.95 8.30
N ILE A 226 4.30 2.44 9.53
CA ILE A 226 3.99 3.20 10.74
C ILE A 226 5.08 4.24 11.04
N LEU A 227 6.35 3.88 10.83
CA LEU A 227 7.46 4.80 11.06
C LEU A 227 7.40 6.02 10.12
N ILE A 228 7.18 5.80 8.82
CA ILE A 228 7.04 6.88 7.83
C ILE A 228 5.82 7.73 8.17
N ARG A 229 4.68 7.09 8.47
CA ARG A 229 3.45 7.77 8.85
C ARG A 229 3.67 8.70 10.04
N VAL A 230 4.30 8.21 11.11
CA VAL A 230 4.35 8.96 12.38
C VAL A 230 5.49 9.97 12.44
N LEU A 231 6.66 9.66 11.87
CA LEU A 231 7.83 10.53 11.93
C LEU A 231 7.89 11.56 10.81
N ASN A 232 7.04 11.46 9.78
CA ASN A 232 7.04 12.40 8.66
C ASN A 232 5.74 13.23 8.62
N PRO A 233 5.76 14.46 9.13
CA PRO A 233 4.58 15.34 9.16
C PRO A 233 4.03 15.70 7.78
N ALA A 234 4.87 15.62 6.74
CA ALA A 234 4.46 15.98 5.39
C ALA A 234 3.54 14.94 4.75
N TYR A 235 3.62 13.67 5.19
CA TYR A 235 2.97 12.54 4.51
C TYR A 235 2.27 11.64 5.54
N PRO A 236 1.00 11.91 5.86
CA PRO A 236 0.26 11.13 6.85
C PRO A 236 0.07 9.66 6.42
N GLU A 237 0.21 9.34 5.12
CA GLU A 237 0.09 7.98 4.60
C GLU A 237 1.47 7.33 4.26
N GLY A 238 1.95 6.45 5.14
CA GLY A 238 3.26 5.79 4.96
C GLY A 238 3.26 4.47 4.17
N MET A 239 2.09 3.90 3.86
CA MET A 239 1.99 2.51 3.38
C MET A 239 2.53 2.31 1.96
N MET A 240 2.19 3.21 1.03
CA MET A 240 2.68 3.16 -0.35
C MET A 240 4.22 3.14 -0.41
N LEU A 241 4.87 4.09 0.28
CA LEU A 241 6.32 4.23 0.27
C LEU A 241 7.00 3.03 0.94
N ALA A 242 6.41 2.51 2.03
CA ALA A 242 6.91 1.32 2.70
C ALA A 242 6.89 0.08 1.79
N ILE A 243 5.78 -0.16 1.07
CA ILE A 243 5.70 -1.31 0.15
C ILE A 243 6.67 -1.16 -1.02
N LEU A 244 6.76 0.03 -1.65
CA LEU A 244 7.69 0.25 -2.76
C LEU A 244 9.16 0.06 -2.34
N LEU A 245 9.52 0.54 -1.14
CA LEU A 245 10.84 0.34 -0.59
C LEU A 245 11.12 -1.15 -0.33
N MET A 246 10.16 -1.86 0.27
CA MET A 246 10.32 -3.28 0.58
C MET A 246 10.31 -4.18 -0.65
N ASN A 247 9.56 -3.83 -1.71
CA ASN A 247 9.64 -4.49 -3.02
C ASN A 247 11.08 -4.45 -3.57
N THR A 248 11.76 -3.32 -3.40
CA THR A 248 13.17 -3.17 -3.80
C THR A 248 14.10 -4.10 -3.00
N PHE A 249 13.80 -4.32 -1.72
CA PHE A 249 14.59 -5.21 -0.85
C PHE A 249 14.17 -6.68 -0.89
N ALA A 250 13.02 -7.01 -1.48
CA ALA A 250 12.51 -8.39 -1.53
C ALA A 250 13.51 -9.38 -2.16
N PRO A 251 14.17 -9.09 -3.30
CA PRO A 251 15.19 -9.98 -3.87
C PRO A 251 16.39 -10.19 -2.95
N THR A 252 16.81 -9.15 -2.23
CA THR A 252 17.92 -9.21 -1.28
C THR A 252 17.56 -10.10 -0.08
N ILE A 253 16.34 -9.96 0.46
CA ILE A 253 15.84 -10.81 1.55
C ILE A 253 15.84 -12.28 1.11
N ASP A 254 15.29 -12.57 -0.06
CA ASP A 254 15.23 -13.93 -0.59
C ASP A 254 16.64 -14.51 -0.83
N TYR A 255 17.57 -13.72 -1.37
CA TYR A 255 18.95 -14.13 -1.56
C TYR A 255 19.61 -14.58 -0.24
N TYR A 256 19.47 -13.80 0.83
CA TYR A 256 20.01 -14.17 2.13
C TYR A 256 19.36 -15.44 2.71
N VAL A 257 18.03 -15.58 2.56
CA VAL A 257 17.31 -16.77 3.01
C VAL A 257 17.79 -18.02 2.26
N ILE A 258 17.92 -17.95 0.94
CA ILE A 258 18.39 -19.06 0.11
C ILE A 258 19.85 -19.43 0.47
N GLN A 259 20.73 -18.45 0.58
CA GLN A 259 22.13 -18.67 0.96
C GLN A 259 22.25 -19.31 2.34
N SER A 260 21.39 -18.94 3.29
CA SER A 260 21.35 -19.58 4.60
C SER A 260 21.03 -21.07 4.47
N HIS A 261 20.03 -21.45 3.67
CA HIS A 261 19.65 -22.84 3.45
C HIS A 261 20.77 -23.64 2.77
N ILE A 262 21.46 -23.05 1.79
CA ILE A 262 22.63 -23.69 1.13
C ILE A 262 23.73 -23.96 2.15
N LYS A 263 24.10 -22.97 2.98
CA LYS A 263 25.11 -23.12 4.03
C LYS A 263 24.73 -24.21 5.05
N TYR A 264 23.47 -24.27 5.48
CA TYR A 264 22.99 -25.33 6.37
C TYR A 264 23.09 -26.72 5.74
N ARG A 265 22.79 -26.85 4.44
CA ARG A 265 22.91 -28.13 3.71
C ARG A 265 24.37 -28.55 3.58
N MET A 266 25.27 -27.64 3.20
CA MET A 266 26.70 -27.95 3.09
C MET A 266 27.31 -28.42 4.41
N LYS A 267 26.95 -27.78 5.54
CA LYS A 267 27.42 -28.19 6.88
C LYS A 267 26.99 -29.62 7.26
N ARG A 268 25.82 -30.08 6.79
CA ARG A 268 25.37 -31.45 7.02
C ARG A 268 26.15 -32.45 6.17
N VAL A 269 26.47 -32.10 4.92
CA VAL A 269 27.27 -32.96 4.03
C VAL A 269 28.69 -33.11 4.54
N SER A 270 29.31 -32.05 5.08
CA SER A 270 30.67 -32.12 5.65
C SER A 270 30.78 -32.87 6.98
N GLN A 271 29.66 -33.28 7.58
CA GLN A 271 29.64 -34.08 8.82
C GLN A 271 29.56 -35.59 8.56
N PHE A 272 29.39 -35.99 7.30
CA PHE A 272 29.51 -37.38 6.82
C PHE A 272 30.83 -37.56 6.07
#